data_AF-A0A209C4D9-F1
#
_entry.id   AF-A0A209C4D9-F1
#
_cell.length_a   1.000
_cell.length_b   1.000
_cell.length_c   1.000
_cell.angle_alpha   90.00
_cell.angle_beta   90.00
_cell.angle_gamma   90.00
#
_symmetry.space_group_name_H-M   'P 1'
#
loop_
_entity.id
_entity.type
_entity.pdbx_description
1 polymer ?
#
loop_
_entity_poly.entity_id
_entity_poly.type
_entity_poly.pdbx_seq_one_letter_code
_entity_poly.pdbx_strand_id
1 'polypeptide(L)'
;MTKWRTHVAKSSGLNTRRALARATAAALTAALVATGASSAVAADGPGASASRSHLDVKPSGGEKYGTSAMPGDAPINPVFGVDGAGDLWSYDPDFEGGLDARWDAGYGWQTARAMTQVDQDADGFSDGIWHVTSEGQLYWAPWNAEEHTLVGNGWKIYNQLFSGANLGGAGADDLLARDSSGYLYLYLGYGNGKLTQRYKVGGGWNAYTHITGKGDLSGDGKADIVAKDKSGVLWLYKGTGNYKAPFTSRTRVGGGWNTYNNIVSVGDIDIDGITDVVARDKNGALYLYKGTGNGASPFKSRVKIGSGGWNTYRLMF
;
A
#
# COMPACT_ATOMS: atom_id res chain seq x y z
N MET A 1 53.12 17.12 22.35
CA MET A 1 51.97 17.73 23.06
C MET A 1 51.14 18.49 22.04
N THR A 2 50.13 17.84 21.49
CA THR A 2 49.36 18.35 20.34
C THR A 2 48.14 19.10 20.85
N LYS A 3 48.08 20.42 20.60
CA LYS A 3 46.98 21.31 21.03
C LYS A 3 45.74 21.08 20.16
N TRP A 4 44.66 20.65 20.78
CA TRP A 4 43.33 20.63 20.18
C TRP A 4 42.68 22.01 20.34
N ARG A 5 42.21 22.60 19.23
CA ARG A 5 41.33 23.78 19.25
C ARG A 5 39.89 23.29 19.17
N THR A 6 39.14 23.52 20.24
CA THR A 6 37.69 23.37 20.30
C THR A 6 37.02 24.60 19.70
N HIS A 7 36.26 24.43 18.62
CA HIS A 7 35.31 25.45 18.16
C HIS A 7 33.93 25.14 18.75
N VAL A 8 33.52 25.99 19.68
CA VAL A 8 32.14 26.07 20.19
C VAL A 8 31.37 26.98 19.24
N ALA A 9 30.45 26.43 18.45
CA ALA A 9 29.47 27.23 17.72
C ALA A 9 28.22 27.39 18.58
N LYS A 10 27.87 28.64 18.87
CA LYS A 10 26.65 29.05 19.57
C LYS A 10 25.45 28.81 18.65
N SER A 11 24.49 28.00 19.07
CA SER A 11 23.16 27.95 18.42
C SER A 11 22.28 29.07 18.98
N SER A 12 22.11 30.14 18.21
CA SER A 12 21.06 31.13 18.45
C SER A 12 19.71 30.53 18.05
N GLY A 13 18.79 30.45 19.01
CA GLY A 13 17.46 29.91 18.79
C GLY A 13 16.64 30.73 17.81
N LEU A 14 15.80 30.03 17.06
CA LEU A 14 14.58 30.57 16.45
C LEU A 14 13.49 29.51 16.61
N ASN A 15 12.64 29.73 17.62
CA ASN A 15 11.26 29.31 17.59
C ASN A 15 10.62 29.91 16.34
N THR A 16 9.98 29.12 15.49
CA THR A 16 8.57 29.33 15.09
C THR A 16 8.13 28.39 13.96
N ARG A 17 6.95 27.80 14.20
CA ARG A 17 5.95 27.34 13.21
C ARG A 17 6.24 26.03 12.48
N ARG A 18 5.76 24.96 13.12
CA ARG A 18 5.38 23.68 12.51
C ARG A 18 4.39 23.93 11.36
N ALA A 19 4.73 23.44 10.18
CA ALA A 19 3.77 23.12 9.13
C ALA A 19 4.06 21.68 8.68
N LEU A 20 3.56 20.72 9.45
CA LEU A 20 3.23 19.41 8.91
C LEU A 20 1.78 19.53 8.50
N ALA A 21 1.51 19.42 7.20
CA ALA A 21 0.15 19.36 6.70
C ALA A 21 -0.52 18.14 7.36
N ARG A 22 -1.52 18.40 8.20
CA ARG A 22 -2.50 17.38 8.55
C ARG A 22 -3.41 17.26 7.33
N ALA A 23 -3.42 16.10 6.69
CA ALA A 23 -4.47 15.79 5.73
C ALA A 23 -5.76 15.56 6.52
N THR A 24 -6.56 16.60 6.72
CA THR A 24 -7.95 16.46 7.14
C THR A 24 -8.78 16.15 5.89
N ALA A 25 -9.04 14.87 5.62
CA ALA A 25 -10.02 14.49 4.62
C ALA A 25 -11.43 14.78 5.18
N ALA A 26 -12.03 15.91 4.80
CA ALA A 26 -13.45 16.17 5.04
C ALA A 26 -14.28 15.55 3.90
N ALA A 27 -14.72 14.31 4.05
CA ALA A 27 -15.66 13.71 3.11
C ALA A 27 -17.02 14.42 3.18
N LEU A 28 -17.58 14.81 2.03
CA LEU A 28 -18.93 15.37 1.88
C LEU A 28 -19.97 14.45 2.55
N THR A 29 -20.70 15.01 3.53
CA THR A 29 -21.76 14.34 4.27
C THR A 29 -22.97 14.07 3.39
N ALA A 30 -23.25 12.81 3.07
CA ALA A 30 -24.61 12.36 2.82
C ALA A 30 -25.18 11.89 4.17
N ALA A 31 -26.10 12.66 4.74
CA ALA A 31 -26.67 12.37 6.05
C ALA A 31 -27.51 11.07 6.00
N LEU A 32 -27.10 10.05 6.77
CA LEU A 32 -28.01 9.01 7.22
C LEU A 32 -27.64 8.60 8.65
N VAL A 33 -28.55 8.89 9.58
CA VAL A 33 -28.47 8.52 11.00
C VAL A 33 -28.70 7.01 11.12
N ALA A 34 -27.76 6.31 11.74
CA ALA A 34 -28.01 4.99 12.31
C ALA A 34 -27.25 4.86 13.64
N THR A 35 -28.00 4.84 14.74
CA THR A 35 -27.52 4.52 16.08
C THR A 35 -27.35 3.01 16.21
N GLY A 36 -26.16 2.56 16.59
CA GLY A 36 -25.89 1.15 16.87
C GLY A 36 -24.49 0.97 17.42
N ALA A 37 -24.36 0.94 18.74
CA ALA A 37 -23.10 0.70 19.42
C ALA A 37 -22.64 -0.75 19.21
N SER A 38 -21.41 -0.91 18.73
CA SER A 38 -20.60 -2.12 18.92
C SER A 38 -19.18 -1.64 19.15
N SER A 39 -18.70 -1.76 20.38
CA SER A 39 -17.35 -1.41 20.76
C SER A 39 -16.36 -2.34 20.05
N ALA A 40 -15.69 -1.84 19.02
CA ALA A 40 -14.49 -2.47 18.47
C ALA A 40 -13.36 -2.32 19.51
N VAL A 41 -12.84 -3.45 19.97
CA VAL A 41 -11.61 -3.46 20.77
C VAL A 41 -10.45 -3.03 19.88
N ALA A 42 -9.70 -2.01 20.31
CA ALA A 42 -8.51 -1.55 19.59
C ALA A 42 -7.54 -2.72 19.41
N ALA A 43 -6.90 -2.79 18.24
CA ALA A 43 -5.83 -3.75 18.03
C ALA A 43 -4.70 -3.49 19.02
N ASP A 44 -4.17 -4.55 19.65
CA ASP A 44 -2.97 -4.44 20.46
C ASP A 44 -1.86 -3.89 19.54
N GLY A 45 -1.34 -2.70 19.86
CA GLY A 45 -0.18 -2.15 19.19
C GLY A 45 0.99 -3.14 19.27
N PRO A 46 1.89 -3.18 18.27
CA PRO A 46 3.06 -4.04 18.33
C PRO A 46 3.81 -3.80 19.64
N GLY A 47 4.18 -4.89 20.31
CA GLY A 47 4.72 -4.89 21.66
C GLY A 47 5.94 -3.98 21.82
N ALA A 48 6.10 -3.41 23.02
CA ALA A 48 7.07 -2.38 23.34
C ALA A 48 8.48 -2.68 22.81
N SER A 49 8.94 -1.89 21.83
CA SER A 49 10.36 -1.69 21.60
C SER A 49 10.94 -0.82 22.72
N ALA A 50 12.10 -1.25 23.21
CA ALA A 50 12.80 -0.67 24.35
C ALA A 50 12.91 0.86 24.25
N SER A 51 12.76 1.56 25.38
CA SER A 51 13.13 2.97 25.48
C SER A 51 14.59 3.14 25.06
N ARG A 52 14.81 3.75 23.90
CA ARG A 52 16.12 4.16 23.43
C ARG A 52 16.10 5.66 23.20
N SER A 53 16.99 6.32 23.92
CA SER A 53 17.44 7.68 23.71
C SER A 53 17.61 7.99 22.24
N HIS A 54 17.15 9.18 21.83
CA HIS A 54 17.52 9.85 20.59
C HIS A 54 19.01 9.61 20.29
N LEU A 55 19.28 8.70 19.35
CA LEU A 55 20.46 8.86 18.53
C LEU A 55 20.07 9.93 17.53
N ASP A 56 20.83 11.03 17.55
CA ASP A 56 20.89 11.96 16.44
C ASP A 56 21.26 11.17 15.18
N VAL A 57 20.24 10.68 14.46
CA VAL A 57 20.39 10.45 13.03
C VAL A 57 20.43 11.85 12.43
N LYS A 58 21.63 12.43 12.43
CA LYS A 58 22.07 13.23 11.27
C LYS A 58 21.57 12.46 10.04
N PRO A 59 21.00 13.11 9.02
CA PRO A 59 20.66 12.42 7.77
C PRO A 59 21.95 11.89 7.14
N SER A 60 22.42 10.74 7.58
CA SER A 60 23.57 10.03 7.03
C SER A 60 23.01 9.17 5.91
N GLY A 61 22.71 9.84 4.80
CA GLY A 61 22.17 9.20 3.61
C GLY A 61 21.55 10.16 2.60
N GLY A 62 21.13 11.36 3.01
CA GLY A 62 20.50 12.35 2.12
C GLY A 62 21.38 12.88 0.98
N GLU A 63 22.67 12.55 0.97
CA GLU A 63 23.60 12.85 -0.14
C GLU A 63 23.89 11.64 -1.04
N LYS A 64 23.29 10.47 -0.78
CA LYS A 64 23.44 9.25 -1.62
C LYS A 64 22.27 8.96 -2.56
N TYR A 65 21.12 9.60 -2.36
CA TYR A 65 19.99 9.48 -3.28
C TYR A 65 19.94 10.72 -4.14
N GLY A 66 20.58 10.62 -5.30
CA GLY A 66 20.29 11.53 -6.41
C GLY A 66 18.80 11.49 -6.70
N THR A 67 18.28 12.60 -7.22
CA THR A 67 16.87 12.90 -7.49
C THR A 67 16.22 12.01 -8.57
N SER A 68 16.23 10.70 -8.39
CA SER A 68 15.53 9.74 -9.26
C SER A 68 15.35 8.43 -8.50
N ALA A 69 14.11 7.95 -8.36
CA ALA A 69 13.89 6.54 -8.08
C ALA A 69 14.70 5.72 -9.09
N MET A 70 15.55 4.82 -8.58
CA MET A 70 16.33 3.97 -9.46
C MET A 70 15.40 2.91 -10.04
N PRO A 71 15.48 2.57 -11.34
CA PRO A 71 14.72 1.46 -11.90
C PRO A 71 15.00 0.17 -11.12
N GLY A 72 14.01 -0.34 -10.39
CA GLY A 72 14.10 -1.60 -9.65
C GLY A 72 13.92 -1.52 -8.12
N ASP A 73 13.83 -0.33 -7.52
CA ASP A 73 13.51 -0.22 -6.09
C ASP A 73 11.99 -0.27 -5.88
N ALA A 74 11.53 -1.18 -5.04
CA ALA A 74 10.12 -1.27 -4.67
C ALA A 74 9.66 -0.02 -3.90
N PRO A 75 8.42 0.44 -4.11
CA PRO A 75 7.94 1.66 -3.47
C PRO A 75 7.84 1.47 -1.96
N ILE A 76 8.12 2.50 -1.18
CA ILE A 76 8.02 2.46 0.28
C ILE A 76 6.72 3.16 0.67
N ASN A 77 5.73 2.38 1.12
CA ASN A 77 4.46 2.92 1.57
C ASN A 77 4.09 2.39 2.96
N PRO A 78 3.38 3.21 3.75
CA PRO A 78 2.73 2.70 4.95
C PRO A 78 1.66 1.67 4.64
N VAL A 79 1.30 0.88 5.66
CA VAL A 79 0.08 0.09 5.64
C VAL A 79 -1.06 0.94 6.17
N PHE A 80 -2.09 1.14 5.37
CA PHE A 80 -3.30 1.83 5.81
C PHE A 80 -4.41 0.86 6.19
N GLY A 81 -5.27 1.30 7.12
CA GLY A 81 -6.48 0.59 7.50
C GLY A 81 -7.65 1.54 7.71
N VAL A 82 -8.80 1.24 7.10
CA VAL A 82 -10.07 1.90 7.44
C VAL A 82 -10.87 0.99 8.35
N ASP A 83 -11.29 1.49 9.50
CA ASP A 83 -12.09 0.73 10.45
C ASP A 83 -13.60 0.80 10.17
N GLY A 84 -14.39 0.18 11.05
CA GLY A 84 -15.85 0.15 10.96
C GLY A 84 -16.53 1.52 11.11
N ALA A 85 -15.88 2.48 11.77
CA ALA A 85 -16.38 3.85 11.93
C ALA A 85 -16.06 4.74 10.72
N GLY A 86 -15.15 4.28 9.85
CA GLY A 86 -14.66 5.05 8.71
C GLY A 86 -13.46 5.93 9.06
N ASP A 87 -12.75 5.61 10.15
CA ASP A 87 -11.50 6.27 10.51
C ASP A 87 -10.34 5.57 9.79
N LEU A 88 -9.43 6.37 9.25
CA LEU A 88 -8.23 5.95 8.53
C LEU A 88 -7.03 5.97 9.48
N TRP A 89 -6.33 4.86 9.53
CA TRP A 89 -5.16 4.67 10.37
C TRP A 89 -3.96 4.31 9.49
N SER A 90 -2.82 4.96 9.73
CA SER A 90 -1.56 4.65 9.06
C SER A 90 -0.63 3.88 9.99
N TYR A 91 0.19 3.01 9.41
CA TYR A 91 1.29 2.30 10.05
C TYR A 91 2.51 2.42 9.14
N ASP A 92 3.46 3.27 9.53
CA ASP A 92 4.69 3.45 8.77
C ASP A 92 5.62 2.23 8.96
N PRO A 93 6.43 1.85 7.96
CA PRO A 93 7.47 0.85 8.15
C PRO A 93 8.47 1.32 9.22
N ASP A 94 8.88 0.42 10.12
CA ASP A 94 9.84 0.72 11.19
C ASP A 94 11.32 0.66 10.75
N PHE A 95 11.56 0.40 9.46
CA PHE A 95 12.87 0.19 8.85
C PHE A 95 13.67 -1.02 9.39
N GLU A 96 13.05 -1.88 10.21
CA GLU A 96 13.64 -3.11 10.76
C GLU A 96 12.83 -4.37 10.32
N GLY A 97 11.80 -4.19 9.50
CA GLY A 97 10.94 -5.26 8.99
C GLY A 97 9.69 -5.50 9.83
N GLY A 98 9.21 -4.47 10.51
CA GLY A 98 7.93 -4.37 11.19
C GLY A 98 7.21 -3.07 10.84
N LEU A 99 6.34 -2.63 11.74
CA LEU A 99 5.53 -1.43 11.58
C LEU A 99 5.60 -0.60 12.86
N ASP A 100 5.68 0.71 12.70
CA ASP A 100 5.58 1.67 13.79
C ASP A 100 4.17 1.68 14.41
N ALA A 101 4.06 2.36 15.55
CA ALA A 101 2.77 2.58 16.18
C ALA A 101 1.82 3.36 15.25
N ARG A 102 0.56 2.92 15.21
CA ARG A 102 -0.45 3.56 14.36
C ARG A 102 -0.65 5.03 14.72
N TRP A 103 -0.97 5.84 13.71
CA TRP A 103 -1.42 7.22 13.89
C TRP A 103 -2.69 7.52 13.07
N ASP A 104 -3.45 8.51 13.52
CA ASP A 104 -4.71 8.95 12.90
C ASP A 104 -4.40 9.70 11.59
N ALA A 105 -4.82 9.11 10.47
CA ALA A 105 -4.61 9.64 9.13
C ALA A 105 -5.90 10.23 8.53
N GLY A 106 -6.97 10.37 9.32
CA GLY A 106 -8.20 11.04 8.91
C GLY A 106 -9.45 10.22 9.15
N TYR A 107 -10.60 10.77 8.75
CA TYR A 107 -11.93 10.17 8.96
C TYR A 107 -12.84 10.41 7.75
N GLY A 108 -14.08 9.92 7.81
CA GLY A 108 -15.07 10.16 6.75
C GLY A 108 -15.09 9.10 5.63
N TRP A 109 -14.43 7.96 5.85
CA TRP A 109 -14.30 6.91 4.86
C TRP A 109 -15.45 5.90 4.90
N GLN A 110 -16.59 6.16 5.55
CA GLN A 110 -17.67 5.17 5.73
C GLN A 110 -18.18 4.58 4.42
N THR A 111 -18.20 5.38 3.36
CA THR A 111 -18.71 4.96 2.05
C THR A 111 -17.65 4.30 1.17
N ALA A 112 -16.35 4.38 1.50
CA ALA A 112 -15.32 3.76 0.68
C ALA A 112 -15.45 2.23 0.72
N ARG A 113 -15.43 1.58 -0.44
CA ARG A 113 -15.48 0.11 -0.55
C ARG A 113 -14.21 -0.50 -1.14
N ALA A 114 -13.35 0.31 -1.73
CA ALA A 114 -12.03 -0.06 -2.20
C ALA A 114 -11.14 1.18 -2.17
N MET A 115 -9.88 1.00 -1.80
CA MET A 115 -8.87 2.06 -1.71
C MET A 115 -7.53 1.44 -2.10
N THR A 116 -6.64 2.24 -2.69
CA THR A 116 -5.29 1.81 -3.03
C THR A 116 -4.38 3.02 -3.17
N GLN A 117 -3.16 2.90 -2.65
CA GLN A 117 -2.12 3.93 -2.74
C GLN A 117 -1.53 3.98 -4.15
N VAL A 118 -1.21 5.19 -4.62
CA VAL A 118 -0.80 5.44 -6.00
C VAL A 118 0.40 6.38 -6.01
N ASP A 119 1.44 5.97 -6.71
CA ASP A 119 2.60 6.80 -7.07
C ASP A 119 2.37 7.34 -8.50
N GLN A 120 2.30 8.66 -8.66
CA GLN A 120 1.97 9.31 -9.93
C GLN A 120 3.22 9.78 -10.69
N ASP A 121 4.35 9.99 -10.01
CA ASP A 121 5.56 10.55 -10.61
C ASP A 121 6.78 9.62 -10.55
N ALA A 122 6.59 8.41 -10.02
CA ALA A 122 7.59 7.37 -9.86
C ALA A 122 8.76 7.79 -8.97
N ASP A 123 8.49 8.53 -7.90
CA ASP A 123 9.52 8.88 -6.90
C ASP A 123 9.72 7.79 -5.83
N GLY A 124 8.90 6.72 -5.87
CA GLY A 124 8.96 5.59 -4.95
C GLY A 124 8.05 5.73 -3.73
N PHE A 125 7.32 6.84 -3.61
CA PHE A 125 6.33 7.10 -2.57
C PHE A 125 4.95 7.29 -3.19
N SER A 126 3.90 7.00 -2.45
CA SER A 126 2.56 7.34 -2.92
C SER A 126 2.30 8.84 -2.82
N ASP A 127 1.67 9.38 -3.86
CA ASP A 127 1.16 10.76 -3.94
C ASP A 127 -0.27 10.90 -3.43
N GLY A 128 -0.97 9.78 -3.27
CA GLY A 128 -2.37 9.76 -2.91
C GLY A 128 -2.98 8.38 -3.02
N ILE A 129 -4.32 8.39 -3.07
CA ILE A 129 -5.14 7.20 -3.20
C ILE A 129 -6.17 7.33 -4.31
N TRP A 130 -6.40 6.21 -4.98
CA TRP A 130 -7.68 5.97 -5.65
C TRP A 130 -8.64 5.29 -4.69
N HIS A 131 -9.87 5.80 -4.62
CA HIS A 131 -10.92 5.18 -3.83
C HIS A 131 -12.25 5.11 -4.56
N VAL A 132 -12.99 4.03 -4.30
CA VAL A 132 -14.32 3.80 -4.85
C VAL A 132 -15.35 3.88 -3.75
N THR A 133 -16.37 4.70 -3.94
CA THR A 133 -17.50 4.83 -3.02
C THR A 133 -18.48 3.64 -3.15
N SER A 134 -19.33 3.47 -2.15
CA SER A 134 -20.47 2.54 -2.16
C SER A 134 -21.44 2.86 -3.28
N GLU A 135 -21.45 4.12 -3.75
CA GLU A 135 -22.21 4.59 -4.92
C GLU A 135 -21.50 4.36 -6.27
N GLY A 136 -20.27 3.85 -6.24
CA GLY A 136 -19.54 3.46 -7.45
C GLY A 136 -18.94 4.63 -8.20
N GLN A 137 -18.66 5.73 -7.51
CA GLN A 137 -17.78 6.78 -8.00
C GLN A 137 -16.34 6.37 -7.67
N LEU A 138 -15.44 6.50 -8.64
CA LEU A 138 -13.99 6.47 -8.41
C LEU A 138 -13.50 7.90 -8.26
N TYR A 139 -12.74 8.15 -7.20
CA TYR A 139 -12.07 9.41 -6.94
C TYR A 139 -10.56 9.21 -6.86
N TRP A 140 -9.83 10.27 -7.22
CA TRP A 140 -8.44 10.50 -6.86
C TRP A 140 -8.40 11.47 -5.68
N ALA A 141 -7.65 11.12 -4.64
CA ALA A 141 -7.41 11.98 -3.50
C ALA A 141 -5.89 12.07 -3.25
N PRO A 142 -5.24 13.18 -3.61
CA PRO A 142 -3.82 13.38 -3.36
C PRO A 142 -3.57 13.65 -1.87
N TRP A 143 -2.40 13.27 -1.34
CA TRP A 143 -2.06 13.49 0.07
C TRP A 143 -1.89 14.97 0.45
N ASN A 144 -1.56 15.79 -0.54
CA ASN A 144 -1.27 17.21 -0.34
C ASN A 144 -2.45 18.15 -0.62
N ALA A 145 -3.67 17.61 -0.84
CA ALA A 145 -4.87 18.42 -1.02
C ALA A 145 -6.10 17.80 -0.37
N GLU A 146 -7.03 18.65 0.08
CA GLU A 146 -8.30 18.20 0.67
C GLU A 146 -9.33 17.81 -0.41
N GLU A 147 -9.21 18.35 -1.62
CA GLU A 147 -10.18 18.12 -2.69
C GLU A 147 -9.94 16.78 -3.40
N HIS A 148 -11.00 15.96 -3.45
CA HIS A 148 -11.00 14.71 -4.19
C HIS A 148 -11.54 14.94 -5.61
N THR A 149 -10.78 14.53 -6.62
CA THR A 149 -11.17 14.65 -8.03
C THR A 149 -12.00 13.43 -8.45
N LEU A 150 -13.22 13.65 -8.96
CA LEU A 150 -14.01 12.58 -9.56
C LEU A 150 -13.34 12.08 -10.84
N VAL A 151 -12.94 10.81 -10.86
CA VAL A 151 -12.33 10.16 -12.02
C VAL A 151 -13.41 9.55 -12.91
N GLY A 152 -14.45 8.95 -12.31
CA GLY A 152 -15.57 8.42 -13.08
C GLY A 152 -16.66 7.75 -12.24
N ASN A 153 -17.76 7.42 -12.90
CA ASN A 153 -18.92 6.75 -12.31
C ASN A 153 -19.02 5.28 -12.77
N GLY A 154 -19.92 4.50 -12.17
CA GLY A 154 -20.23 3.14 -12.62
C GLY A 154 -19.25 2.06 -12.14
N TRP A 155 -18.38 2.37 -11.19
CA TRP A 155 -17.36 1.44 -10.67
C TRP A 155 -17.94 0.33 -9.78
N LYS A 156 -19.26 0.26 -9.54
CA LYS A 156 -19.93 -0.86 -8.83
C LYS A 156 -19.77 -2.22 -9.52
N ILE A 157 -19.39 -2.24 -10.80
CA ILE A 157 -19.19 -3.49 -11.54
C ILE A 157 -17.97 -4.29 -11.07
N TYR A 158 -17.02 -3.65 -10.37
CA TYR A 158 -15.76 -4.26 -9.93
C TYR A 158 -15.85 -4.82 -8.51
N ASN A 159 -15.40 -6.05 -8.29
CA ASN A 159 -15.37 -6.69 -6.97
C ASN A 159 -13.97 -6.69 -6.32
N GLN A 160 -12.93 -6.32 -7.06
CA GLN A 160 -11.57 -6.13 -6.57
C GLN A 160 -10.88 -5.07 -7.40
N LEU A 161 -10.12 -4.19 -6.75
CA LEU A 161 -9.43 -3.07 -7.38
C LEU A 161 -8.20 -2.70 -6.53
N PHE A 162 -7.06 -2.49 -7.18
CA PHE A 162 -5.81 -2.08 -6.55
C PHE A 162 -4.86 -1.49 -7.60
N SER A 163 -3.93 -0.63 -7.18
CA SER A 163 -2.79 -0.22 -7.99
C SER A 163 -1.79 -1.38 -8.02
N GLY A 164 -1.40 -1.82 -9.21
CA GLY A 164 -0.39 -2.86 -9.39
C GLY A 164 1.03 -2.31 -9.56
N ALA A 165 1.26 -1.06 -9.17
CA ALA A 165 2.34 -0.22 -9.68
C ALA A 165 2.28 -0.04 -11.21
N ASN A 166 3.39 0.32 -11.85
CA ASN A 166 3.48 0.48 -13.30
C ASN A 166 3.55 -0.87 -14.04
N LEU A 167 2.43 -1.29 -14.64
CA LEU A 167 2.30 -2.54 -15.41
C LEU A 167 2.39 -2.31 -16.93
N GLY A 168 2.03 -1.11 -17.37
CA GLY A 168 1.92 -0.71 -18.76
C GLY A 168 3.20 -0.16 -19.38
N GLY A 169 4.23 0.11 -18.55
CA GLY A 169 5.55 0.60 -18.95
C GLY A 169 5.68 2.13 -18.99
N ALA A 170 4.76 2.87 -18.36
CA ALA A 170 4.83 4.33 -18.21
C ALA A 170 5.62 4.73 -16.95
N GLY A 171 5.52 5.98 -16.45
CA GLY A 171 6.10 6.35 -15.15
C GLY A 171 5.14 6.06 -14.00
N ALA A 172 3.90 6.53 -14.12
CA ALA A 172 2.88 6.41 -13.09
C ALA A 172 2.38 4.98 -12.86
N ASP A 173 1.84 4.76 -11.67
CA ASP A 173 1.08 3.58 -11.31
C ASP A 173 -0.16 3.36 -12.18
N ASP A 174 -0.47 2.08 -12.41
CA ASP A 174 -1.66 1.63 -13.12
C ASP A 174 -2.66 0.96 -12.18
N LEU A 175 -3.93 0.98 -12.56
CA LEU A 175 -5.01 0.36 -11.80
C LEU A 175 -5.49 -0.94 -12.44
N LEU A 176 -5.51 -2.00 -11.63
CA LEU A 176 -6.18 -3.26 -11.96
C LEU A 176 -7.57 -3.30 -11.33
N ALA A 177 -8.56 -3.76 -12.09
CA ALA A 177 -9.92 -3.95 -11.60
C ALA A 177 -10.54 -5.23 -12.16
N ARG A 178 -11.05 -6.09 -11.29
CA ARG A 178 -11.75 -7.32 -11.66
C ARG A 178 -13.25 -7.15 -11.54
N ASP A 179 -13.98 -7.46 -12.61
CA ASP A 179 -15.45 -7.40 -12.58
C ASP A 179 -16.06 -8.63 -11.89
N SER A 180 -17.36 -8.55 -11.59
CA SER A 180 -18.12 -9.64 -10.96
C SER A 180 -18.20 -10.91 -11.81
N SER A 181 -18.00 -10.80 -13.13
CA SER A 181 -17.94 -11.93 -14.07
C SER A 181 -16.55 -12.59 -14.14
N GLY A 182 -15.55 -12.03 -13.47
CA GLY A 182 -14.19 -12.57 -13.44
C GLY A 182 -13.29 -12.13 -14.59
N TYR A 183 -13.64 -11.05 -15.30
CA TYR A 183 -12.72 -10.39 -16.21
C TYR A 183 -11.84 -9.37 -15.47
N LEU A 184 -10.54 -9.41 -15.73
CA LEU A 184 -9.59 -8.42 -15.24
C LEU A 184 -9.35 -7.37 -16.32
N TYR A 185 -9.34 -6.11 -15.89
CA TYR A 185 -9.05 -4.95 -16.72
C TYR A 185 -7.88 -4.17 -16.11
N LEU A 186 -7.09 -3.57 -16.99
CA LEU A 186 -6.02 -2.64 -16.67
C LEU A 186 -6.43 -1.24 -17.13
N TYR A 187 -6.18 -0.25 -16.29
CA TYR A 187 -6.34 1.17 -16.58
C TYR A 187 -4.99 1.83 -16.39
N LEU A 188 -4.51 2.53 -17.41
CA LEU A 188 -3.20 3.17 -17.32
C LEU A 188 -3.30 4.51 -16.60
N GLY A 189 -2.31 4.80 -15.77
CA GLY A 189 -2.17 6.07 -15.08
C GLY A 189 -1.69 7.20 -16.00
N TYR A 190 -2.29 8.38 -15.87
CA TYR A 190 -1.79 9.59 -16.55
C TYR A 190 -0.74 10.37 -15.75
N GLY A 191 -0.41 9.96 -14.52
CA GLY A 191 0.50 10.70 -13.62
C GLY A 191 -0.14 11.97 -13.02
N ASN A 192 -1.47 12.02 -12.96
CA ASN A 192 -2.21 13.16 -12.42
C ASN A 192 -3.51 12.74 -11.72
N GLY A 193 -3.59 11.47 -11.30
CA GLY A 193 -4.78 10.91 -10.66
C GLY A 193 -5.87 10.44 -11.63
N LYS A 194 -5.77 10.75 -12.94
CA LYS A 194 -6.72 10.25 -13.94
C LYS A 194 -6.22 8.94 -14.57
N LEU A 195 -7.18 8.21 -15.14
CA LEU A 195 -6.99 6.92 -15.78
C LEU A 195 -7.41 6.95 -17.25
N THR A 196 -6.79 6.11 -18.07
CA THR A 196 -7.23 5.86 -19.45
C THR A 196 -8.58 5.15 -19.50
N GLN A 197 -9.07 4.87 -20.71
CA GLN A 197 -10.04 3.78 -20.90
C GLN A 197 -9.47 2.44 -20.40
N ARG A 198 -10.35 1.46 -20.17
CA ARG A 198 -9.95 0.13 -19.71
C ARG A 198 -9.44 -0.75 -20.84
N TYR A 199 -8.35 -1.46 -20.60
CA TYR A 199 -7.80 -2.51 -21.44
C TYR A 199 -8.14 -3.88 -20.84
N LYS A 200 -8.69 -4.79 -21.65
CA LYS A 200 -9.05 -6.12 -21.19
C LYS A 200 -7.80 -6.99 -21.06
N VAL A 201 -7.49 -7.43 -19.84
CA VAL A 201 -6.40 -8.39 -19.60
C VAL A 201 -6.85 -9.80 -19.96
N GLY A 202 -8.06 -10.19 -19.55
CA GLY A 202 -8.63 -11.51 -19.84
C GLY A 202 -9.69 -11.97 -18.87
N GLY A 203 -10.29 -13.14 -19.13
CA GLY A 203 -11.25 -13.80 -18.23
C GLY A 203 -10.61 -14.85 -17.32
N GLY A 204 -11.41 -15.48 -16.47
CA GLY A 204 -10.97 -16.58 -15.59
C GLY A 204 -10.38 -16.13 -14.24
N TRP A 205 -10.34 -14.83 -13.97
CA TRP A 205 -9.81 -14.29 -12.72
C TRP A 205 -10.73 -14.52 -11.51
N ASN A 206 -11.95 -15.02 -11.73
CA ASN A 206 -12.82 -15.56 -10.68
C ASN A 206 -12.31 -16.90 -10.09
N ALA A 207 -11.25 -17.49 -10.65
CA ALA A 207 -10.50 -18.55 -10.00
C ALA A 207 -9.80 -18.09 -8.71
N TYR A 208 -9.54 -16.78 -8.59
CA TYR A 208 -8.84 -16.17 -7.46
C TYR A 208 -9.80 -15.55 -6.45
N THR A 209 -9.47 -15.69 -5.17
CA THR A 209 -10.19 -15.02 -4.08
C THR A 209 -9.54 -13.69 -3.71
N HIS A 210 -8.23 -13.55 -3.92
CA HIS A 210 -7.47 -12.33 -3.67
C HIS A 210 -6.45 -12.12 -4.80
N ILE A 211 -6.24 -10.87 -5.18
CA ILE A 211 -5.24 -10.42 -6.14
C ILE A 211 -4.65 -9.12 -5.58
N THR A 212 -3.33 -9.03 -5.52
CA THR A 212 -2.61 -7.83 -5.04
C THR A 212 -1.20 -7.80 -5.62
N GLY A 213 -0.54 -6.65 -5.59
CA GLY A 213 0.83 -6.43 -6.03
C GLY A 213 1.13 -4.93 -6.01
N LYS A 214 2.40 -4.57 -5.79
CA LYS A 214 2.86 -3.17 -5.70
C LYS A 214 4.38 -3.14 -5.86
N GLY A 215 4.85 -3.33 -7.10
CA GLY A 215 6.27 -3.36 -7.46
C GLY A 215 6.78 -4.75 -7.86
N ASP A 216 8.10 -4.90 -7.95
CA ASP A 216 8.78 -6.08 -8.50
C ASP A 216 9.10 -7.13 -7.42
N LEU A 217 8.41 -8.27 -7.48
CA LEU A 217 8.64 -9.40 -6.59
C LEU A 217 9.68 -10.38 -7.14
N SER A 218 9.88 -10.35 -8.46
CA SER A 218 10.64 -11.35 -9.19
C SER A 218 12.06 -10.94 -9.53
N GLY A 219 12.40 -9.66 -9.34
CA GLY A 219 13.72 -9.06 -9.55
C GLY A 219 14.05 -8.80 -11.02
N ASP A 220 13.04 -8.69 -11.90
CA ASP A 220 13.25 -8.44 -13.33
C ASP A 220 13.01 -6.99 -13.79
N GLY A 221 12.84 -6.09 -12.84
CA GLY A 221 12.63 -4.65 -13.01
C GLY A 221 11.20 -4.29 -13.41
N LYS A 222 10.23 -5.18 -13.26
CA LYS A 222 8.83 -4.96 -13.65
C LYS A 222 7.88 -5.27 -12.52
N ALA A 223 6.80 -4.52 -12.45
CA ALA A 223 5.80 -4.73 -11.43
C ALA A 223 5.09 -6.08 -11.61
N ASP A 224 4.95 -6.82 -10.52
CA ASP A 224 4.36 -8.13 -10.45
C ASP A 224 3.07 -8.12 -9.62
N ILE A 225 2.26 -9.16 -9.79
CA ILE A 225 1.13 -9.42 -8.88
C ILE A 225 1.16 -10.85 -8.36
N VAL A 226 0.54 -11.06 -7.22
CA VAL A 226 0.21 -12.37 -6.69
C VAL A 226 -1.30 -12.57 -6.63
N ALA A 227 -1.74 -13.81 -6.83
CA ALA A 227 -3.14 -14.18 -6.82
C ALA A 227 -3.36 -15.49 -6.04
N LYS A 228 -4.24 -15.45 -5.05
CA LYS A 228 -4.60 -16.62 -4.23
C LYS A 228 -5.83 -17.29 -4.80
N ASP A 229 -5.73 -18.55 -5.20
CA ASP A 229 -6.88 -19.30 -5.70
C ASP A 229 -7.80 -19.81 -4.58
N LYS A 230 -8.95 -20.37 -4.96
CA LYS A 230 -9.94 -20.91 -4.01
C LYS A 230 -9.41 -22.07 -3.17
N SER A 231 -8.42 -22.81 -3.67
CA SER A 231 -7.78 -23.91 -2.94
C SER A 231 -6.70 -23.43 -1.94
N GLY A 232 -6.40 -22.13 -1.94
CA GLY A 232 -5.40 -21.54 -1.07
C GLY A 232 -3.98 -21.67 -1.60
N VAL A 233 -3.81 -21.88 -2.91
CA VAL A 233 -2.52 -21.78 -3.58
C VAL A 233 -2.30 -20.33 -4.02
N LEU A 234 -1.14 -19.79 -3.68
CA LEU A 234 -0.67 -18.50 -4.19
C LEU A 234 0.10 -18.70 -5.48
N TRP A 235 -0.18 -17.83 -6.45
CA TRP A 235 0.43 -17.80 -7.77
C TRP A 235 1.08 -16.44 -7.98
N LEU A 236 2.29 -16.43 -8.55
CA LEU A 236 2.97 -15.23 -9.01
C LEU A 236 2.65 -15.02 -10.50
N TYR A 237 2.35 -13.79 -10.87
CA TYR A 237 2.19 -13.33 -12.24
C TYR A 237 3.24 -12.26 -12.50
N LYS A 238 4.27 -12.61 -13.26
CA LYS A 238 5.34 -11.66 -13.57
C LYS A 238 4.84 -10.62 -14.57
N GLY A 239 5.15 -9.36 -14.32
CA GLY A 239 4.89 -8.25 -15.22
C GLY A 239 5.65 -8.37 -16.53
N THR A 240 5.08 -7.87 -17.60
CA THR A 240 5.80 -7.75 -18.89
C THR A 240 6.25 -6.33 -19.19
N GLY A 241 5.66 -5.33 -18.53
CA GLY A 241 5.80 -3.91 -18.85
C GLY A 241 5.04 -3.52 -20.13
N ASN A 242 4.12 -4.36 -20.60
CA ASN A 242 3.33 -4.12 -21.81
C ASN A 242 1.84 -4.28 -21.50
N TYR A 243 1.11 -3.16 -21.51
CA TYR A 243 -0.32 -3.12 -21.19
C TYR A 243 -1.20 -4.03 -22.05
N LYS A 244 -0.76 -4.42 -23.26
CA LYS A 244 -1.50 -5.34 -24.14
C LYS A 244 -1.38 -6.80 -23.71
N ALA A 245 -0.35 -7.13 -22.95
CA ALA A 245 -0.09 -8.47 -22.44
C ALA A 245 0.62 -8.36 -21.08
N PRO A 246 -0.05 -7.82 -20.04
CA PRO A 246 0.62 -7.30 -18.85
C PRO A 246 1.31 -8.36 -18.00
N PHE A 247 0.96 -9.64 -18.17
CA PHE A 247 1.53 -10.73 -17.38
C PHE A 247 2.03 -11.90 -18.23
N THR A 248 3.08 -12.55 -17.76
CA THR A 248 3.50 -13.87 -18.24
C THR A 248 2.56 -14.97 -17.74
N SER A 249 2.84 -16.22 -18.12
CA SER A 249 2.23 -17.37 -17.47
C SER A 249 2.55 -17.37 -15.97
N ARG A 250 1.55 -17.77 -15.17
CA ARG A 250 1.67 -17.81 -13.71
C ARG A 250 2.66 -18.88 -13.23
N THR A 251 3.36 -18.58 -12.15
CA THR A 251 4.24 -19.51 -11.44
C THR A 251 3.65 -19.86 -10.09
N ARG A 252 3.70 -21.13 -9.69
CA ARG A 252 3.17 -21.57 -8.39
C ARG A 252 4.13 -21.14 -7.28
N VAL A 253 3.65 -20.36 -6.30
CA VAL A 253 4.41 -20.00 -5.10
C VAL A 253 4.28 -21.08 -4.04
N GLY A 254 3.05 -21.49 -3.71
CA GLY A 254 2.82 -22.49 -2.66
C GLY A 254 1.38 -22.58 -2.16
N GLY A 255 1.05 -23.63 -1.42
CA GLY A 255 -0.26 -23.81 -0.77
C GLY A 255 -0.32 -23.18 0.63
N GLY A 256 -1.47 -23.29 1.30
CA GLY A 256 -1.65 -22.90 2.70
C GLY A 256 -2.12 -21.45 2.92
N TRP A 257 -2.29 -20.66 1.86
CA TRP A 257 -2.68 -19.25 1.95
C TRP A 257 -4.15 -19.03 2.36
N ASN A 258 -4.94 -20.10 2.47
CA ASN A 258 -6.29 -20.06 3.05
C ASN A 258 -6.30 -19.82 4.57
N THR A 259 -5.14 -19.80 5.22
CA THR A 259 -4.98 -19.30 6.59
C THR A 259 -5.28 -17.79 6.68
N TYR A 260 -5.15 -17.05 5.58
CA TYR A 260 -5.32 -15.60 5.54
C TYR A 260 -6.68 -15.18 4.98
N ASN A 261 -7.29 -14.18 5.62
CA ASN A 261 -8.53 -13.55 5.18
C ASN A 261 -8.30 -12.26 4.40
N ASN A 262 -7.08 -11.71 4.43
CA ASN A 262 -6.68 -10.56 3.63
C ASN A 262 -5.18 -10.66 3.28
N ILE A 263 -4.81 -10.19 2.10
CA ILE A 263 -3.44 -10.13 1.58
C ILE A 263 -3.32 -8.80 0.84
N VAL A 264 -2.35 -7.98 1.24
CA VAL A 264 -2.08 -6.66 0.66
C VAL A 264 -0.58 -6.57 0.36
N SER A 265 -0.23 -5.90 -0.73
CA SER A 265 1.13 -5.50 -1.04
C SER A 265 1.13 -3.98 -1.06
N VAL A 266 1.94 -3.39 -0.19
CA VAL A 266 2.10 -1.92 -0.11
C VAL A 266 3.46 -1.49 -0.68
N GLY A 267 4.31 -2.46 -1.05
CA GLY A 267 5.68 -2.21 -1.47
C GLY A 267 6.66 -2.78 -0.45
N ASP A 268 7.77 -2.09 -0.22
CA ASP A 268 8.89 -2.53 0.61
C ASP A 268 8.74 -2.05 2.07
N ILE A 269 8.60 -2.99 3.00
CA ILE A 269 8.42 -2.69 4.44
C ILE A 269 9.75 -2.83 5.19
N ASP A 270 10.63 -3.73 4.75
CA ASP A 270 11.92 -3.93 5.42
C ASP A 270 13.09 -3.18 4.78
N ILE A 271 12.81 -2.40 3.74
CA ILE A 271 13.70 -1.43 3.10
C ILE A 271 14.91 -2.15 2.47
N ASP A 272 14.68 -3.35 1.93
CA ASP A 272 15.68 -4.15 1.23
C ASP A 272 15.67 -3.95 -0.30
N GLY A 273 14.81 -3.06 -0.80
CA GLY A 273 14.60 -2.67 -2.19
C GLY A 273 13.60 -3.55 -2.93
N ILE A 274 13.00 -4.55 -2.26
CA ILE A 274 12.16 -5.58 -2.90
C ILE A 274 10.74 -5.48 -2.35
N THR A 275 9.75 -5.68 -3.22
CA THR A 275 8.36 -5.64 -2.80
C THR A 275 8.05 -6.73 -1.78
N ASP A 276 7.27 -6.37 -0.76
CA ASP A 276 6.77 -7.27 0.26
C ASP A 276 5.26 -7.52 0.14
N VAL A 277 4.81 -8.54 0.89
CA VAL A 277 3.39 -8.82 1.09
C VAL A 277 3.08 -8.90 2.57
N VAL A 278 1.99 -8.25 2.97
CA VAL A 278 1.40 -8.35 4.29
C VAL A 278 0.15 -9.22 4.22
N ALA A 279 0.04 -10.18 5.13
CA ALA A 279 -1.08 -11.11 5.19
C ALA A 279 -1.72 -11.10 6.57
N ARG A 280 -3.04 -10.89 6.61
CA ARG A 280 -3.84 -10.94 7.84
C ARG A 280 -4.51 -12.30 7.97
N ASP A 281 -4.31 -12.95 9.11
CA ASP A 281 -4.98 -14.21 9.41
C ASP A 281 -6.43 -14.00 9.89
N LYS A 282 -7.19 -15.09 9.96
CA LYS A 282 -8.60 -15.04 10.37
C LYS A 282 -8.81 -14.55 11.81
N ASN A 283 -7.80 -14.67 12.66
CA ASN A 283 -7.84 -14.22 14.06
C ASN A 283 -7.36 -12.75 14.19
N GLY A 284 -6.91 -12.13 13.10
CA GLY A 284 -6.49 -10.75 13.06
C GLY A 284 -5.03 -10.54 13.43
N ALA A 285 -4.20 -11.59 13.41
CA ALA A 285 -2.74 -11.41 13.46
C ALA A 285 -2.22 -11.04 12.07
N LEU A 286 -1.12 -10.29 12.05
CA LEU A 286 -0.50 -9.78 10.82
C LEU A 286 0.86 -10.43 10.61
N TYR A 287 1.14 -10.82 9.37
CA TYR A 287 2.39 -11.46 8.98
C TYR A 287 3.01 -10.75 7.78
N LEU A 288 4.30 -10.48 7.85
CA LEU A 288 5.11 -9.99 6.75
C LEU A 288 5.71 -11.18 5.99
N TYR A 289 5.59 -11.15 4.68
CA TYR A 289 6.28 -12.00 3.73
C TYR A 289 7.26 -11.15 2.96
N LYS A 290 8.50 -11.16 3.44
CA LYS A 290 9.60 -10.42 2.83
C LYS A 290 9.90 -10.95 1.43
N GLY A 291 10.05 -10.04 0.47
CA GLY A 291 10.45 -10.32 -0.89
C GLY A 291 11.85 -10.96 -0.96
N THR A 292 12.15 -11.54 -2.11
CA THR A 292 13.47 -12.12 -2.40
C THR A 292 14.06 -11.66 -3.74
N GLY A 293 13.26 -10.99 -4.58
CA GLY A 293 13.68 -10.62 -5.93
C GLY A 293 13.92 -11.85 -6.81
N ASN A 294 13.25 -12.97 -6.52
CA ASN A 294 13.41 -14.21 -7.25
C ASN A 294 12.05 -14.87 -7.50
N GLY A 295 11.56 -14.79 -8.73
CA GLY A 295 10.26 -15.33 -9.11
C GLY A 295 10.07 -16.84 -8.89
N ALA A 296 11.14 -17.63 -8.74
CA ALA A 296 11.05 -19.05 -8.41
C ALA A 296 10.82 -19.31 -6.91
N SER A 297 11.13 -18.34 -6.05
CA SER A 297 10.98 -18.45 -4.59
C SER A 297 10.72 -17.07 -4.00
N PRO A 298 9.60 -16.41 -4.34
CA PRO A 298 9.44 -14.96 -4.19
C PRO A 298 9.45 -14.46 -2.75
N PHE A 299 9.22 -15.32 -1.75
CA PHE A 299 9.14 -14.92 -0.35
C PHE A 299 10.09 -15.69 0.56
N LYS A 300 10.63 -14.98 1.56
CA LYS A 300 11.25 -15.58 2.75
C LYS A 300 10.17 -16.23 3.65
N SER A 301 10.60 -16.85 4.74
CA SER A 301 9.66 -17.33 5.77
C SER A 301 8.91 -16.16 6.40
N ARG A 302 7.60 -16.34 6.64
CA ARG A 302 6.76 -15.29 7.21
C ARG A 302 7.24 -14.87 8.61
N VAL A 303 7.17 -13.58 8.91
CA VAL A 303 7.42 -13.02 10.23
C VAL A 303 6.10 -12.47 10.77
N LYS A 304 5.77 -12.72 12.04
CA LYS A 304 4.59 -12.12 12.66
C LYS A 304 4.94 -10.68 13.06
N ILE A 305 4.22 -9.71 12.50
CA ILE A 305 4.42 -8.26 12.74
C ILE A 305 3.25 -7.61 13.48
N GLY A 306 2.17 -8.35 13.72
CA GLY A 306 1.05 -7.92 14.55
C GLY A 306 0.43 -9.11 15.28
N SER A 307 0.26 -9.01 16.60
CA SER A 307 -0.23 -10.10 17.44
C SER A 307 -1.73 -10.37 17.28
N GLY A 308 -2.53 -9.33 17.00
CA GLY A 308 -3.99 -9.43 16.90
C GLY A 308 -4.67 -8.10 16.57
N GLY A 309 -6.00 -8.12 16.45
CA GLY A 309 -6.83 -6.92 16.33
C GLY A 309 -6.90 -6.26 14.94
N TRP A 310 -6.09 -6.69 13.98
CA TRP A 310 -6.13 -6.18 12.60
C TRP A 310 -7.44 -6.46 11.88
N ASN A 311 -8.30 -7.34 12.43
CA ASN A 311 -9.67 -7.54 11.97
C ASN A 311 -10.59 -6.33 12.22
N THR A 312 -10.15 -5.33 13.00
CA THR A 312 -10.86 -4.04 13.14
C THR A 312 -10.98 -3.31 11.80
N TYR A 313 -10.04 -3.55 10.88
CA TYR A 313 -9.98 -2.90 9.59
C TYR A 313 -10.84 -3.62 8.56
N ARG A 314 -11.86 -2.92 8.06
CA ARG A 314 -12.71 -3.40 6.95
C ARG A 314 -12.01 -3.25 5.59
N LEU A 315 -11.12 -2.27 5.46
CA LEU A 315 -10.21 -2.10 4.33
C LEU A 315 -8.78 -2.04 4.84
N MET A 316 -7.86 -2.70 4.14
CA MET A 316 -6.41 -2.56 4.32
C MET A 316 -5.79 -2.42 2.94
N PHE A 317 -4.83 -1.53 2.77
CA PHE A 317 -4.24 -1.18 1.47
C PHE A 317 -2.94 -0.38 1.63
#